data_AF-A0A2S5W0V5-F1
#
_entry.id   AF-A0A2S5W0V5-F1
#
_cell.length_a   1.000
_cell.length_b   1.000
_cell.length_c   1.000
_cell.angle_alpha   90.00
_cell.angle_beta   90.00
_cell.angle_gamma   90.00
#
_symmetry.space_group_name_H-M   'P 1'
#
loop_
_entity.id
_entity.type
_entity.pdbx_description
1 polymer ?
#
loop_
_entity_poly.entity_id
_entity_poly.type
_entity_poly.pdbx_seq_one_letter_code
_entity_poly.pdbx_strand_id
1 'polypeptide(L)'
;MAAAFPNSSSIRTQVLRTANEVRYLRNRVVHHEPVLWGIPLPDQRDKATGAWRRLSVQDAHRSVVRLAGFIDADFAHWLCTQSGVPGLLGEHPEL
;
A
#
# COMPACT_ATOMS: atom_id res chain seq x y z
N MET A 1 6.58 -8.11 13.00
CA MET A 1 6.07 -6.88 13.64
C MET A 1 4.67 -7.04 14.27
N ALA A 2 4.38 -8.13 14.99
CA ALA A 2 3.05 -8.41 15.58
C ALA A 2 2.99 -8.19 17.11
N ALA A 3 4.11 -7.88 17.76
CA ALA A 3 4.23 -7.90 19.22
C ALA A 3 3.90 -6.58 19.93
N ALA A 4 3.67 -5.47 19.21
CA ALA A 4 3.49 -4.17 19.85
C ALA A 4 2.10 -3.98 20.50
N PHE A 5 1.07 -4.67 20.01
CA PHE A 5 -0.31 -4.55 20.54
C PHE A 5 -1.04 -5.91 20.47
N PRO A 6 -0.78 -6.82 21.42
CA PRO A 6 -1.34 -8.18 21.38
C PRO A 6 -2.87 -8.25 21.42
N ASN A 7 -3.56 -7.17 21.79
CA ASN A 7 -5.03 -7.09 21.91
C ASN A 7 -5.65 -5.91 21.12
N SER A 8 -4.99 -5.36 20.09
CA SER A 8 -5.58 -4.24 19.35
C SER A 8 -6.81 -4.66 18.54
N SER A 9 -7.87 -3.84 18.58
CA SER A 9 -9.04 -3.97 17.68
C SER A 9 -8.60 -4.19 16.23
N SER A 10 -9.35 -5.04 15.49
CA SER A 10 -9.10 -5.41 14.09
C SER A 10 -8.87 -4.18 13.18
N ILE A 11 -9.55 -3.07 13.47
CA ILE A 11 -9.42 -1.79 12.76
C ILE A 11 -8.02 -1.21 12.94
N ARG A 12 -7.47 -1.18 14.16
CA ARG A 12 -6.14 -0.61 14.42
C ARG A 12 -5.04 -1.39 13.71
N THR A 13 -5.15 -2.72 13.69
CA THR A 13 -4.23 -3.57 12.93
C THR A 13 -4.33 -3.30 11.43
N GLN A 14 -5.53 -3.07 10.90
CA GLN A 14 -5.75 -2.74 9.50
C GLN A 14 -5.18 -1.37 9.13
N VAL A 15 -5.40 -0.34 9.96
CA VAL A 15 -4.83 1.00 9.78
C VAL A 15 -3.30 0.92 9.75
N LEU A 16 -2.69 0.24 10.74
CA LEU A 16 -1.23 0.09 10.80
C LEU A 16 -0.67 -0.65 9.58
N ARG A 17 -1.32 -1.73 9.14
CA ARG A 17 -0.92 -2.45 7.92
C ARG A 17 -0.95 -1.53 6.71
N THR A 18 -2.05 -0.83 6.51
CA THR A 18 -2.25 0.08 5.37
C THR A 18 -1.22 1.22 5.40
N ALA A 19 -0.96 1.81 6.58
CA ALA A 19 0.06 2.84 6.75
C ALA A 19 1.47 2.34 6.42
N ASN A 20 1.82 1.10 6.78
CA ASN A 20 3.10 0.49 6.43
C ASN A 20 3.23 0.26 4.91
N GLU A 21 2.19 -0.24 4.25
CA GLU A 21 2.17 -0.40 2.79
C GLU A 21 2.44 0.94 2.07
N VAL A 22 1.75 2.01 2.48
CA VAL A 22 1.96 3.37 1.94
C VAL A 22 3.37 3.88 2.26
N ARG A 23 3.89 3.61 3.46
CA ARG A 23 5.27 3.98 3.83
C ARG A 23 6.29 3.32 2.92
N TYR A 24 6.14 2.03 2.61
CA TYR A 24 7.08 1.33 1.71
C TYR A 24 7.02 1.92 0.30
N LEU A 25 5.82 2.19 -0.23
CA LEU A 25 5.66 2.89 -1.51
C LEU A 25 6.36 4.26 -1.50
N ARG A 26 6.05 5.10 -0.51
CA ARG A 26 6.62 6.45 -0.39
C ARG A 26 8.14 6.42 -0.30
N ASN A 27 8.71 5.47 0.44
CA ASN A 27 10.16 5.32 0.53
C ASN A 27 10.77 5.03 -0.85
N ARG A 28 10.17 4.15 -1.65
CA ARG A 28 10.65 3.90 -3.02
C ARG A 28 10.61 5.14 -3.89
N VAL A 29 9.50 5.89 -3.86
CA VAL A 29 9.35 7.14 -4.63
C VAL A 29 10.41 8.16 -4.22
N VAL A 30 10.63 8.35 -2.92
CA VAL A 30 11.67 9.26 -2.38
C VAL A 30 13.07 8.83 -2.77
N HIS A 31 13.32 7.51 -2.84
CA HIS A 31 14.60 6.97 -3.30
C HIS A 31 14.69 6.78 -4.82
N HIS A 32 13.69 7.26 -5.57
CA HIS A 32 13.60 7.08 -7.03
C HIS A 32 13.74 5.63 -7.48
N GLU A 33 13.30 4.67 -6.66
CA GLU A 33 13.32 3.25 -6.98
C GLU A 33 12.12 2.85 -7.85
N PRO A 34 12.29 1.99 -8.86
CA PRO A 34 11.20 1.56 -9.74
C PRO A 34 10.09 0.82 -8.99
N VAL A 35 8.83 0.96 -9.43
CA VAL A 35 7.68 0.22 -8.87
C VAL A 35 7.13 -0.85 -9.83
N LEU A 36 7.70 -0.97 -11.04
CA LEU A 36 7.24 -1.84 -12.13
C LEU A 36 6.98 -3.30 -11.73
N TRP A 37 7.68 -3.82 -10.71
CA TRP A 37 7.55 -5.22 -10.25
C TRP A 37 6.91 -5.31 -8.87
N GLY A 38 6.12 -4.29 -8.51
CA GLY A 38 5.51 -4.16 -7.20
C GLY A 38 6.46 -3.69 -6.08
N ILE A 39 5.87 -3.44 -4.92
CA ILE A 39 6.50 -2.88 -3.73
C ILE A 39 6.80 -4.03 -2.76
N PRO A 40 8.08 -4.35 -2.46
CA PRO A 40 8.40 -5.41 -1.51
C PRO A 40 7.87 -5.07 -0.11
N LEU A 41 7.31 -6.07 0.56
CA LEU A 41 6.82 -6.00 1.93
C LEU A 41 7.86 -6.66 2.86
N PRO A 42 8.73 -5.88 3.52
CA PRO A 42 9.88 -6.38 4.28
C PRO A 42 9.53 -7.22 5.52
N ASP A 43 8.26 -7.28 5.89
CA ASP A 43 7.77 -8.09 7.01
C ASP A 43 7.07 -9.38 6.54
N GLN A 44 6.95 -9.59 5.22
CA GLN A 44 6.23 -10.71 4.63
C GLN A 44 7.14 -11.44 3.63
N ARG A 45 8.04 -12.27 4.16
CA ARG A 45 8.72 -13.28 3.33
C ARG A 45 7.81 -14.46 3.14
N ASP A 46 7.74 -14.92 1.90
CA ASP A 46 7.20 -16.22 1.59
C ASP A 46 8.09 -17.29 2.23
N LYS A 47 7.50 -18.18 3.03
CA LYS A 47 8.25 -19.19 3.80
C LYS A 47 8.81 -20.31 2.93
N ALA A 48 8.21 -20.57 1.77
CA ALA A 48 8.58 -21.67 0.89
C ALA A 48 9.71 -21.26 -0.07
N THR A 49 9.67 -20.04 -0.57
CA THR A 49 10.60 -19.51 -1.59
C THR A 49 11.64 -18.56 -1.02
N GLY A 50 11.43 -18.04 0.21
CA GLY A 50 12.29 -17.03 0.82
C GLY A 50 12.18 -15.64 0.18
N ALA A 51 11.38 -15.50 -0.88
CA ALA A 51 11.21 -14.25 -1.61
C ALA A 51 10.37 -13.26 -0.79
N TRP A 52 10.64 -11.96 -0.99
CA TRP A 52 9.78 -10.91 -0.46
C TRP A 52 8.44 -10.95 -1.17
N ARG A 53 7.34 -11.03 -0.41
CA ARG A 53 6.02 -10.75 -0.96
C ARG A 53 6.01 -9.30 -1.43
N ARG A 54 5.48 -9.09 -2.63
CA ARG A 54 5.34 -7.76 -3.24
C ARG A 54 3.87 -7.38 -3.31
N LEU A 55 3.60 -6.11 -3.06
CA LEU A 55 2.31 -5.46 -3.30
C LEU A 55 2.30 -4.99 -4.76
N SER A 56 1.24 -5.30 -5.51
CA SER A 56 1.08 -4.76 -6.88
C SER A 56 0.97 -3.22 -6.83
N VAL A 57 1.23 -2.54 -7.95
CA VAL A 57 1.09 -1.07 -7.96
C VAL A 57 -0.38 -0.67 -7.76
N GLN A 58 -1.33 -1.45 -8.29
CA GLN A 58 -2.76 -1.22 -8.07
C GLN A 58 -3.15 -1.41 -6.60
N ASP A 59 -2.64 -2.44 -5.94
CA ASP A 59 -2.86 -2.62 -4.50
C ASP A 59 -2.24 -1.49 -3.68
N ALA A 60 -1.04 -1.03 -4.05
CA ALA A 60 -0.40 0.10 -3.39
C ALA A 60 -1.23 1.38 -3.53
N HIS A 61 -1.78 1.66 -4.72
CA HIS A 61 -2.72 2.76 -4.93
C HIS A 61 -3.99 2.60 -4.08
N ARG A 62 -4.58 1.39 -4.03
CA ARG A 62 -5.72 1.11 -3.15
C ARG A 62 -5.39 1.36 -1.68
N SER A 63 -4.19 1.03 -1.22
CA SER A 63 -3.75 1.30 0.16
C SER A 63 -3.60 2.79 0.43
N VAL A 64 -3.16 3.61 -0.55
CA VAL A 64 -3.13 5.08 -0.41
C VAL A 64 -4.55 5.63 -0.23
N VAL A 65 -5.49 5.24 -1.11
CA VAL A 65 -6.90 5.68 -1.02
C VAL A 65 -7.54 5.22 0.28
N ARG A 66 -7.30 3.96 0.70
CA ARG A 66 -7.81 3.43 1.96
C ARG A 66 -7.25 4.19 3.17
N LEU A 67 -5.96 4.53 3.16
CA LEU A 67 -5.36 5.31 4.24
C LEU A 67 -5.96 6.71 4.32
N ALA A 68 -6.21 7.36 3.17
CA ALA A 68 -6.95 8.61 3.13
C ALA A 68 -8.33 8.46 3.76
N GLY A 69 -9.06 7.38 3.45
CA GLY A 69 -10.39 7.10 4.02
C GLY A 69 -10.41 6.82 5.53
N PHE A 70 -9.28 6.40 6.12
CA PHE A 70 -9.17 6.32 7.58
C PHE A 70 -9.03 7.69 8.24
N ILE A 71 -8.57 8.70 7.49
CA ILE A 71 -8.44 10.09 7.96
C ILE A 71 -9.77 10.80 7.72
N ASP A 72 -10.26 10.77 6.48
CA ASP A 72 -11.47 11.45 6.05
C ASP A 72 -12.02 10.80 4.77
N ALA A 73 -13.33 10.51 4.74
CA ALA A 73 -13.97 9.82 3.62
C ALA A 73 -14.09 10.69 2.37
N ASP A 74 -14.34 11.99 2.53
CA ASP A 74 -14.47 12.94 1.42
C ASP A 74 -13.11 13.19 0.78
N PHE A 75 -12.04 13.19 1.58
CA PHE A 75 -10.68 13.25 1.07
C PHE A 75 -10.33 12.03 0.22
N ALA A 76 -10.72 10.82 0.65
CA ALA A 76 -10.52 9.61 -0.15
C ALA A 76 -11.28 9.67 -1.48
N HIS A 77 -12.51 10.17 -1.45
CA HIS A 77 -13.33 10.36 -2.64
C HIS A 77 -12.72 11.40 -3.60
N TRP A 78 -12.31 12.54 -3.08
CA TRP A 78 -11.63 13.58 -3.84
C TRP A 78 -10.34 13.04 -4.49
N LEU A 79 -9.53 12.28 -3.75
CA LEU A 79 -8.29 11.71 -4.27
C LEU A 79 -8.54 10.76 -5.44
N CYS A 80 -9.59 9.93 -5.37
CA CYS A 80 -9.97 9.03 -6.46
C CYS A 80 -10.47 9.76 -7.70
N THR A 81 -11.20 10.85 -7.53
CA THR A 81 -11.84 11.57 -8.65
C THR A 81 -10.93 12.58 -9.31
N GLN A 82 -9.93 13.11 -8.58
CA GLN A 82 -8.99 14.11 -9.09
C GLN A 82 -7.64 13.53 -9.49
N SER A 83 -7.37 12.26 -9.20
CA SER A 83 -6.13 11.59 -9.60
C SER A 83 -6.24 10.99 -11.00
N GLY A 84 -5.19 11.15 -11.81
CA GLY A 84 -5.03 10.42 -13.08
C GLY A 84 -4.50 9.00 -12.92
N VAL A 85 -4.07 8.61 -11.70
CA VAL A 85 -3.46 7.30 -11.44
C VAL A 85 -4.40 6.12 -11.77
N PRO A 86 -5.71 6.14 -11.46
CA PRO A 86 -6.61 5.07 -11.87
C PRO A 86 -6.63 4.83 -13.39
N GLY A 87 -6.58 5.91 -14.18
CA GLY A 87 -6.51 5.81 -15.64
C GLY A 87 -5.21 5.16 -16.10
N LEU A 88 -4.08 5.66 -15.61
CA LEU A 88 -2.75 5.10 -15.93
C LEU A 88 -2.62 3.62 -15.57
N LEU A 89 -3.15 3.21 -14.42
CA LEU A 89 -3.13 1.80 -14.01
C LEU A 89 -4.07 0.91 -14.83
N GLY A 90 -5.12 1.49 -15.40
CA GLY A 90 -6.01 0.79 -16.33
C GLY A 90 -5.37 0.58 -17.71
N GLU A 91 -4.55 1.53 -18.15
CA GLU A 91 -3.79 1.44 -19.41
C GLU A 91 -2.57 0.51 -19.30
N HIS A 92 -2.04 0.32 -18.10
CA HIS A 92 -0.85 -0.48 -17.81
C HIS A 92 -1.12 -1.62 -16.82
N PRO A 93 -1.82 -2.70 -17.25
CA PRO A 93 -2.15 -3.83 -16.38
C PRO A 93 -0.92 -4.66 -15.95
N GLU A 94 0.24 -4.44 -16.57
CA GLU A 94 1.51 -5.08 -16.23
C GLU A 94 2.20 -4.50 -14.98
N LEU A 95 1.78 -3.31 -14.52
CA LEU A 95 2.19 -2.71 -13.24
C LEU A 95 1.53 -3.42 -12.05
#